data_AF-A0A498N2Y8-F1
#
_entry.id   AF-A0A498N2Y8-F1
#
_cell.length_a   1.000
_cell.length_b   1.000
_cell.length_c   1.000
_cell.angle_alpha   90.00
_cell.angle_beta   90.00
_cell.angle_gamma   90.00
#
_symmetry.space_group_name_H-M   'P 1'
#
loop_
_entity.id
_entity.type
_entity.pdbx_description
1 polymer ?
#
loop_
_entity_poly.entity_id
_entity_poly.type
_entity_poly.pdbx_seq_one_letter_code
_entity_poly.pdbx_strand_id
1 'polypeptide(L)'
;MFILLLMNNSVHYCFSYQRRKHEGKITYVKSDELSERERNNLRNKWKAASRGYRERKKMEKAMLDLTPQSIENTLPDPAGVEAVEGQQESPGGGVVVDAPPQNEDFHPQMSSTPEREDREKKAEKRFKRLQAEKHELRKLNIHLRKQLAKMRKEKERARKSEMRAKERLRHIERGKPKGGKKLAKERKLAVVSFLTRDENSRLLPGKKDTITKNKIKEQRRILTKPLTELHVLDNSEMKKSLHLSYRQFARRRPFYVTEPKAKDRDTCACRDHENVHLLANKLYSRGLLKTKSISELLVMIVCDPKNKDCMDRVCAKCCFEEVEFPETESSSEVTWEQWKRVTSTNGERMFGNMVKQIYNGTIKELMELFSQKLESLAIHQFNWLHQAEQFR
;
A
#
# COMPACT_ATOMS: atom_id res chain seq x y z
N MET A 1 34.93 -26.30 -26.92
CA MET A 1 33.88 -25.81 -27.85
C MET A 1 32.94 -24.72 -27.28
N PHE A 2 32.73 -24.60 -25.96
CA PHE A 2 31.81 -23.60 -25.40
C PHE A 2 32.36 -22.16 -25.31
N ILE A 3 33.69 -21.98 -25.32
CA ILE A 3 34.34 -20.66 -25.21
C ILE A 3 34.21 -19.85 -26.52
N LEU A 4 34.26 -20.52 -27.68
CA LEU A 4 34.10 -19.88 -29.00
C LEU A 4 32.67 -19.36 -29.26
N LEU A 5 31.65 -19.93 -28.62
CA LEU A 5 30.26 -19.49 -28.76
C LEU A 5 29.93 -18.21 -27.97
N LEU A 6 30.71 -17.89 -26.94
CA LEU A 6 30.52 -16.67 -26.14
C LEU A 6 31.19 -15.46 -26.78
N MET A 7 32.37 -15.63 -27.39
CA MET A 7 33.03 -14.54 -28.12
C MET A 7 32.29 -14.18 -29.43
N ASN A 8 31.75 -15.16 -30.15
CA ASN A 8 30.95 -14.90 -31.35
C ASN A 8 29.64 -14.14 -31.10
N ASN A 9 29.01 -14.30 -29.93
CA ASN A 9 27.79 -13.55 -29.59
C ASN A 9 28.06 -12.07 -29.26
N SER A 10 29.24 -11.76 -28.71
CA SER A 10 29.59 -10.39 -28.32
C SER A 10 29.93 -9.51 -29.53
N VAL A 11 30.59 -10.07 -30.54
CA VAL A 11 30.93 -9.37 -31.80
C VAL A 11 29.67 -9.14 -32.65
N HIS A 12 28.77 -10.14 -32.70
CA HIS A 12 27.52 -10.05 -33.48
C HIS A 12 26.54 -9.00 -32.91
N TYR A 13 26.55 -8.80 -31.59
CA TYR A 13 25.71 -7.79 -30.92
C TYR A 13 26.22 -6.36 -31.19
N CYS A 14 27.55 -6.17 -31.25
CA CYS A 14 28.18 -4.88 -31.53
C CYS A 14 27.90 -4.41 -32.97
N PHE A 15 28.04 -5.31 -33.95
CA PHE A 15 27.72 -5.03 -35.35
C PHE A 15 26.23 -4.75 -35.58
N SER A 16 25.33 -5.51 -34.95
CA SER A 16 23.88 -5.30 -35.04
C SER A 16 23.45 -3.93 -34.48
N TYR A 17 24.05 -3.50 -33.36
CA TYR A 17 23.77 -2.22 -32.74
C TYR A 17 24.25 -1.04 -33.59
N GLN A 18 25.48 -1.11 -34.11
CA GLN A 18 26.03 -0.08 -35.00
C GLN A 18 25.22 0.03 -36.30
N ARG A 19 24.82 -1.10 -36.90
CA ARG A 19 23.97 -1.13 -38.11
C ARG A 19 22.62 -0.46 -37.87
N ARG A 20 21.94 -0.78 -36.76
CA ARG A 20 20.67 -0.15 -36.37
C ARG A 20 20.78 1.34 -36.05
N LYS A 21 21.93 1.78 -35.53
CA LYS A 21 22.23 3.20 -35.27
C LYS A 21 22.39 3.95 -36.60
N HIS A 22 23.09 3.35 -37.56
CA HIS A 22 23.31 3.91 -38.89
C HIS A 22 22.04 3.90 -39.76
N GLU A 23 21.17 2.90 -39.57
CA GLU A 23 19.84 2.80 -40.21
C GLU A 23 18.78 3.73 -39.57
N GLY A 24 19.14 4.58 -38.59
CA GLY A 24 18.21 5.51 -37.93
C GLY A 24 17.12 4.86 -37.07
N LYS A 25 17.18 3.54 -36.84
CA LYS A 25 16.17 2.75 -36.09
C LYS A 25 16.27 2.89 -34.57
N ILE A 26 17.21 3.71 -34.09
CA ILE A 26 17.39 4.02 -32.67
C ILE A 26 17.08 5.51 -32.49
N THR A 27 15.83 5.83 -32.18
CA THR A 27 15.39 7.17 -31.84
C THR A 27 15.84 7.51 -30.41
N TYR A 28 16.72 8.49 -30.28
CA TYR A 28 17.09 9.06 -28.99
C TYR A 28 16.06 10.11 -28.62
N VAL A 29 15.20 9.80 -27.64
CA VAL A 29 14.24 10.76 -27.09
C VAL A 29 14.90 11.47 -25.91
N LYS A 30 15.03 12.80 -25.99
CA LYS A 30 15.57 13.60 -24.87
C LYS A 30 14.64 13.47 -23.67
N SER A 31 15.21 13.40 -22.45
CA SER A 31 14.43 13.15 -21.23
C SER A 31 13.34 14.19 -20.98
N ASP A 32 13.50 15.38 -21.51
CA ASP A 32 12.67 16.55 -21.18
C ASP A 32 11.39 16.61 -22.03
N GLU A 33 11.31 15.78 -23.08
CA GLU A 33 10.14 15.63 -23.95
C GLU A 33 9.16 14.55 -23.46
N LEU A 34 9.51 13.82 -22.39
CA LEU A 34 8.73 12.69 -21.87
C LEU A 34 7.96 13.07 -20.60
N SER A 35 6.74 12.57 -20.49
CA SER A 35 5.94 12.74 -19.28
C SER A 35 6.66 12.14 -18.07
N GLU A 36 6.39 12.67 -16.87
CA GLU A 36 7.01 12.19 -15.63
C GLU A 36 6.78 10.69 -15.38
N ARG A 37 5.63 10.18 -15.83
CA ARG A 37 5.28 8.76 -15.79
C ARG A 37 6.16 7.91 -16.71
N GLU A 38 6.45 8.39 -17.91
CA GLU A 38 7.30 7.70 -18.90
C GLU A 38 8.77 7.71 -18.46
N ARG A 39 9.26 8.82 -17.90
CA ARG A 39 10.59 8.90 -17.28
C ARG A 39 10.75 7.87 -16.15
N ASN A 40 9.75 7.73 -15.28
CA ASN A 40 9.78 6.73 -14.21
C ASN A 40 9.74 5.29 -14.74
N ASN A 41 8.96 5.02 -15.78
CA ASN A 41 8.93 3.70 -16.42
C ASN A 41 10.27 3.34 -17.07
N LEU A 42 10.94 4.28 -17.74
CA LEU A 42 12.27 4.08 -18.30
C LEU A 42 13.32 3.82 -17.21
N ARG A 43 13.31 4.61 -16.13
CA ARG A 43 14.19 4.38 -14.97
C ARG A 43 13.97 2.99 -14.36
N ASN A 44 12.73 2.54 -14.23
CA ASN A 44 12.42 1.21 -13.70
C ASN A 44 12.90 0.08 -14.64
N LYS A 45 12.73 0.24 -15.96
CA LYS A 45 13.26 -0.69 -16.96
C LYS A 45 14.79 -0.75 -16.90
N TRP A 46 15.46 0.40 -16.79
CA TRP A 46 16.91 0.46 -16.66
C TRP A 46 17.39 -0.22 -15.37
N LYS A 47 16.75 0.04 -14.23
CA LYS A 47 17.06 -0.63 -12.95
C LYS A 47 16.88 -2.16 -13.04
N ALA A 48 15.88 -2.64 -13.76
CA ALA A 48 15.68 -4.08 -13.98
C ALA A 48 16.77 -4.67 -14.88
N ALA A 49 17.09 -4.02 -16.00
CA ALA A 49 18.14 -4.46 -16.92
C ALA A 49 19.53 -4.47 -16.26
N SER A 50 19.86 -3.43 -15.48
CA SER A 50 21.12 -3.34 -14.73
C SER A 50 21.24 -4.43 -13.67
N ARG A 51 20.14 -4.80 -12.99
CA ARG A 51 20.14 -5.94 -12.06
C ARG A 51 20.43 -7.25 -12.79
N GLY A 52 19.73 -7.53 -13.89
CA GLY A 52 19.97 -8.74 -14.68
C GLY A 52 21.37 -8.79 -15.32
N TYR A 53 21.97 -7.65 -15.65
CA TYR A 53 23.37 -7.58 -16.08
C TYR A 53 24.33 -7.94 -14.94
N ARG A 54 24.16 -7.35 -13.74
CA ARG A 54 25.00 -7.63 -12.56
C ARG A 54 24.91 -9.10 -12.14
N GLU A 55 23.72 -9.69 -12.17
CA GLU A 55 23.53 -11.12 -11.87
C GLU A 55 24.25 -12.02 -12.88
N ARG A 56 24.15 -11.73 -14.18
CA ARG A 56 24.91 -12.46 -15.20
C ARG A 56 26.41 -12.31 -15.02
N LYS A 57 26.91 -11.11 -14.75
CA LYS A 57 28.33 -10.89 -14.47
C LYS A 57 28.81 -11.59 -13.20
N LYS A 58 27.95 -11.69 -12.18
CA LYS A 58 28.22 -12.46 -10.96
C LYS A 58 28.30 -13.96 -11.25
N MET A 59 27.38 -14.50 -12.06
CA MET A 59 27.43 -15.91 -12.51
C MET A 59 28.66 -16.20 -13.38
N GLU A 60 28.98 -15.30 -14.31
CA GLU A 60 30.17 -15.41 -15.16
C GLU A 60 31.44 -15.42 -14.31
N LYS A 61 31.53 -14.51 -13.32
CA LYS A 61 32.64 -14.48 -12.37
C LYS A 61 32.73 -15.76 -11.53
N ALA A 62 31.59 -16.29 -11.06
CA ALA A 62 31.55 -17.54 -10.31
C ALA A 62 31.91 -18.77 -11.15
N MET A 63 31.65 -18.77 -12.46
CA MET A 63 32.10 -19.83 -13.37
C MET A 63 33.60 -19.78 -13.69
N LEU A 64 34.22 -18.60 -13.57
CA LEU A 64 35.66 -18.39 -13.82
C LEU A 64 36.51 -18.55 -12.55
N ASP A 65 35.88 -18.66 -11.38
CA ASP A 65 36.54 -18.89 -10.10
C ASP A 65 36.81 -20.40 -9.94
N LEU A 66 37.99 -20.83 -10.37
CA LEU A 66 38.49 -22.21 -10.28
C LEU A 66 39.31 -22.47 -9.01
N THR A 67 39.11 -21.66 -7.96
CA THR A 67 39.84 -21.83 -6.70
C THR A 67 39.40 -23.12 -6.01
N PRO A 68 40.28 -24.12 -5.81
CA PRO A 68 39.90 -25.35 -5.11
C PRO A 68 39.56 -25.04 -3.65
N GLN A 69 38.44 -25.56 -3.16
CA GLN A 69 38.09 -25.47 -1.74
C GLN A 69 39.10 -26.27 -0.93
N SER A 70 39.85 -25.60 -0.06
CA SER A 70 40.66 -26.25 0.97
C SER A 70 39.74 -27.04 1.90
N ILE A 71 39.97 -28.33 2.01
CA ILE A 71 39.31 -29.18 3.01
C ILE A 71 39.87 -28.80 4.38
N GLU A 72 39.00 -28.23 5.23
CA GLU A 72 39.21 -28.11 6.68
C GLU A 72 39.23 -29.53 7.26
N ASN A 73 40.42 -30.01 7.66
CA ASN A 73 40.57 -31.22 8.45
C ASN A 73 41.05 -30.86 9.86
N THR A 74 40.18 -31.14 10.81
CA THR A 74 40.44 -31.16 12.25
C THR A 74 41.52 -32.20 12.58
N LEU A 75 42.58 -31.77 13.27
CA LEU A 75 43.61 -32.65 13.86
C LEU A 75 43.02 -33.51 15.00
N PRO A 76 43.59 -34.70 15.24
CA PRO A 76 44.55 -34.85 16.34
C PRO A 76 45.84 -35.61 15.97
N ASP A 77 46.95 -35.19 16.58
CA ASP A 77 48.31 -35.77 16.57
C ASP A 77 48.59 -36.39 17.98
N PRO A 78 49.68 -37.15 18.29
CA PRO A 78 50.81 -37.59 17.47
C PRO A 78 51.28 -39.05 17.68
N ALA A 79 52.09 -39.59 16.76
CA ALA A 79 53.34 -40.33 17.05
C ALA A 79 53.92 -41.01 15.80
N GLY A 80 55.16 -40.62 15.46
CA GLY A 80 56.14 -41.59 14.94
C GLY A 80 56.64 -41.40 13.50
N VAL A 81 57.66 -40.55 13.37
CA VAL A 81 58.89 -40.70 12.55
C VAL A 81 58.75 -40.79 11.01
N GLU A 82 59.11 -39.70 10.31
CA GLU A 82 60.38 -39.53 9.54
C GLU A 82 60.33 -40.21 8.16
N ALA A 83 60.78 -39.68 7.02
CA ALA A 83 61.43 -38.43 6.65
C ALA A 83 61.50 -38.42 5.10
N VAL A 84 61.26 -37.23 4.51
CA VAL A 84 62.09 -36.61 3.45
C VAL A 84 61.98 -37.04 1.96
N GLU A 85 61.44 -36.07 1.20
CA GLU A 85 61.92 -35.43 -0.05
C GLU A 85 62.09 -36.16 -1.40
N GLY A 86 61.81 -35.39 -2.47
CA GLY A 86 62.49 -35.46 -3.77
C GLY A 86 61.62 -35.98 -4.92
N GLN A 87 60.90 -35.12 -5.66
CA GLN A 87 61.32 -34.48 -6.92
C GLN A 87 61.60 -35.43 -8.11
N GLN A 88 60.76 -35.24 -9.14
CA GLN A 88 61.08 -35.14 -10.58
C GLN A 88 61.70 -36.29 -11.39
N GLU A 89 61.09 -36.45 -12.57
CA GLU A 89 61.72 -36.73 -13.87
C GLU A 89 62.10 -38.19 -14.23
N SER A 90 61.33 -38.71 -15.20
CA SER A 90 61.82 -39.63 -16.24
C SER A 90 62.82 -38.84 -17.11
N PRO A 91 63.96 -39.39 -17.60
CA PRO A 91 63.91 -40.36 -18.70
C PRO A 91 65.12 -41.33 -18.88
N GLY A 92 64.87 -42.45 -19.54
CA GLY A 92 65.76 -42.97 -20.59
C GLY A 92 66.81 -44.06 -20.25
N GLY A 93 66.81 -45.13 -21.06
CA GLY A 93 68.03 -45.57 -21.76
C GLY A 93 68.59 -46.97 -21.49
N GLY A 94 68.95 -47.68 -22.58
CA GLY A 94 69.96 -48.77 -22.64
C GLY A 94 69.36 -50.17 -22.86
N VAL A 95 69.22 -50.73 -24.08
CA VAL A 95 70.22 -51.10 -25.12
C VAL A 95 71.21 -52.17 -24.66
N VAL A 96 71.15 -53.36 -25.29
CA VAL A 96 72.33 -54.15 -25.69
C VAL A 96 71.90 -55.22 -26.72
N VAL A 97 72.28 -54.98 -28.00
CA VAL A 97 73.20 -55.77 -28.88
C VAL A 97 72.65 -57.13 -29.38
N ASP A 98 72.88 -57.57 -30.62
CA ASP A 98 74.01 -57.29 -31.51
C ASP A 98 73.67 -57.46 -33.01
N ALA A 99 74.56 -56.91 -33.83
CA ALA A 99 74.53 -56.77 -35.29
C ALA A 99 74.59 -58.10 -36.09
N PRO A 100 74.52 -58.11 -37.45
CA PRO A 100 75.74 -57.87 -38.25
C PRO A 100 75.42 -57.23 -39.64
N PRO A 101 76.32 -57.20 -40.65
CA PRO A 101 76.74 -55.97 -41.30
C PRO A 101 76.34 -55.90 -42.78
N GLN A 102 76.75 -54.79 -43.39
CA GLN A 102 76.83 -54.46 -44.82
C GLN A 102 77.17 -55.66 -45.72
N ASN A 103 76.56 -55.79 -46.90
CA ASN A 103 77.14 -55.29 -48.17
C ASN A 103 76.39 -55.76 -49.44
N GLU A 104 76.51 -54.91 -50.46
CA GLU A 104 76.41 -55.15 -51.92
C GLU A 104 75.04 -55.46 -52.57
N ASP A 105 74.61 -54.47 -53.36
CA ASP A 105 74.02 -54.54 -54.70
C ASP A 105 73.46 -55.88 -55.18
N PHE A 106 72.13 -55.94 -55.30
CA PHE A 106 71.48 -56.83 -56.25
C PHE A 106 70.18 -56.21 -56.75
N HIS A 107 70.14 -55.83 -58.03
CA HIS A 107 68.91 -55.54 -58.76
C HIS A 107 68.04 -56.81 -58.84
N PRO A 108 66.76 -56.80 -58.42
CA PRO A 108 65.82 -57.82 -58.85
C PRO A 108 64.90 -57.20 -59.90
N GLN A 109 65.07 -57.73 -61.10
CA GLN A 109 64.16 -57.65 -62.21
C GLN A 109 62.72 -57.96 -61.78
N MET A 110 61.76 -57.39 -62.54
CA MET A 110 60.38 -57.81 -62.48
C MET A 110 60.28 -59.33 -62.68
N SER A 111 59.85 -60.03 -61.64
CA SER A 111 59.41 -61.42 -61.73
C SER A 111 58.00 -61.53 -61.17
N SER A 112 57.10 -62.01 -62.01
CA SER A 112 55.79 -62.54 -61.64
C SER A 112 56.00 -63.74 -60.70
N THR A 113 55.71 -63.57 -59.41
CA THR A 113 55.80 -64.64 -58.40
C THR A 113 54.45 -64.85 -57.68
N PRO A 114 54.08 -66.10 -57.36
CA PRO A 114 52.82 -66.46 -56.69
C PRO A 114 52.59 -65.77 -55.33
N GLU A 115 53.65 -65.29 -54.68
CA GLU A 115 53.57 -64.63 -53.36
C GLU A 115 52.87 -63.26 -53.40
N ARG A 116 52.91 -62.55 -54.53
CA ARG A 116 52.20 -61.27 -54.69
C ARG A 116 50.70 -61.49 -54.83
N GLU A 117 50.29 -62.49 -55.61
CA GLU A 117 48.89 -62.88 -55.73
C GLU A 117 48.31 -63.37 -54.40
N ASP A 118 49.08 -64.10 -53.59
CA ASP A 118 48.62 -64.56 -52.28
C ASP A 118 48.51 -63.42 -51.25
N ARG A 119 49.38 -62.40 -51.32
CA ARG A 119 49.26 -61.16 -50.54
C ARG A 119 48.04 -60.34 -50.99
N GLU A 120 47.79 -60.24 -52.28
CA GLU A 120 46.61 -59.56 -52.85
C GLU A 120 45.30 -60.29 -52.47
N LYS A 121 45.26 -61.63 -52.56
CA LYS A 121 44.13 -62.46 -52.08
C LYS A 121 43.87 -62.29 -50.58
N LYS A 122 44.92 -62.22 -49.75
CA LYS A 122 44.80 -61.96 -48.30
C LYS A 122 44.30 -60.54 -48.03
N ALA A 123 44.80 -59.53 -48.76
CA ALA A 123 44.34 -58.15 -48.67
C ALA A 123 42.87 -58.01 -49.08
N GLU A 124 42.44 -58.71 -50.13
CA GLU A 124 41.06 -58.70 -50.59
C GLU A 124 40.10 -59.36 -49.59
N LYS A 125 40.51 -60.50 -48.99
CA LYS A 125 39.76 -61.12 -47.88
C LYS A 125 39.62 -60.17 -46.68
N ARG A 126 40.69 -59.44 -46.32
CA ARG A 126 40.67 -58.43 -45.24
C ARG A 126 39.75 -57.26 -45.59
N PHE A 127 39.78 -56.79 -46.84
CA PHE A 127 38.92 -55.70 -47.32
C PHE A 127 37.44 -56.10 -47.28
N LYS A 128 37.10 -57.32 -47.72
CA LYS A 128 35.73 -57.87 -47.62
C LYS A 128 35.25 -57.96 -46.16
N ARG A 129 36.12 -58.38 -45.24
CA ARG A 129 35.82 -58.42 -43.79
C ARG A 129 35.55 -57.02 -43.22
N LEU A 130 36.41 -56.04 -43.54
CA LEU A 130 36.24 -54.65 -43.11
C LEU A 130 34.98 -54.01 -43.70
N GLN A 131 34.60 -54.36 -44.93
CA GLN A 131 33.32 -53.92 -45.50
C GLN A 131 32.11 -54.49 -44.75
N ALA A 132 32.15 -55.78 -44.39
CA ALA A 132 31.10 -56.40 -43.60
C ALA A 132 30.98 -55.77 -42.21
N GLU A 133 32.11 -55.53 -41.53
CA GLU A 133 32.15 -54.84 -40.23
C GLU A 133 31.63 -53.39 -40.31
N LYS A 134 32.04 -52.64 -41.34
CA LYS A 134 31.53 -51.29 -41.61
C LYS A 134 30.01 -51.29 -41.84
N HIS A 135 29.48 -52.31 -42.50
CA HIS A 135 28.04 -52.46 -42.71
C HIS A 135 27.30 -52.75 -41.40
N GLU A 136 27.83 -53.62 -40.54
CA GLU A 136 27.24 -53.89 -39.22
C GLU A 136 27.31 -52.67 -38.29
N LEU A 137 28.42 -51.94 -38.27
CA LEU A 137 28.54 -50.69 -37.53
C LEU A 137 27.54 -49.62 -38.03
N ARG A 138 27.27 -49.57 -39.33
CA ARG A 138 26.23 -48.68 -39.89
C ARG A 138 24.84 -49.05 -39.38
N LYS A 139 24.49 -50.33 -39.34
CA LYS A 139 23.21 -50.80 -38.78
C LYS A 139 23.08 -50.44 -37.30
N LEU A 140 24.12 -50.70 -36.50
CA LEU A 140 24.15 -50.34 -35.09
C LEU A 140 24.00 -48.84 -34.88
N ASN A 141 24.69 -48.01 -35.68
CA ASN A 141 24.60 -46.56 -35.59
C ASN A 141 23.17 -46.06 -35.90
N ILE A 142 22.50 -46.63 -36.89
CA ILE A 142 21.09 -46.33 -37.20
C ILE A 142 20.20 -46.71 -36.02
N HIS A 143 20.42 -47.87 -35.39
CA HIS A 143 19.65 -48.29 -34.22
C HIS A 143 19.84 -47.35 -33.03
N LEU A 144 21.09 -47.01 -32.70
CA LEU A 144 21.42 -46.06 -31.63
C LEU A 144 20.82 -44.66 -31.89
N ARG A 145 20.85 -44.18 -33.13
CA ARG A 145 20.19 -42.91 -33.51
C ARG A 145 18.68 -42.95 -33.27
N LYS A 146 18.01 -44.07 -33.59
CA LYS A 146 16.58 -44.27 -33.31
C LYS A 146 16.29 -44.27 -31.81
N GLN A 147 17.11 -44.97 -31.01
CA GLN A 147 16.99 -44.97 -29.55
C GLN A 147 17.17 -43.57 -28.95
N LEU A 148 18.21 -42.84 -29.37
CA LEU A 148 18.43 -41.46 -28.93
C LEU A 148 17.28 -40.53 -29.31
N ALA A 149 16.69 -40.69 -30.50
CA ALA A 149 15.52 -39.92 -30.91
C ALA A 149 14.29 -40.23 -30.04
N LYS A 150 14.09 -41.48 -29.63
CA LYS A 150 13.02 -41.89 -28.71
C LYS A 150 13.21 -41.26 -27.32
N MET A 151 14.42 -41.38 -26.76
CA MET A 151 14.76 -40.76 -25.46
C MET A 151 14.59 -39.24 -25.46
N ARG A 152 14.96 -38.56 -26.56
CA ARG A 152 14.73 -37.11 -26.72
C ARG A 152 13.24 -36.75 -26.69
N LYS A 153 12.39 -37.53 -27.37
CA LYS A 153 10.93 -37.32 -27.36
C LYS A 153 10.33 -37.54 -25.97
N GLU A 154 10.78 -38.56 -25.25
CA GLU A 154 10.33 -38.84 -23.88
C GLU A 154 10.73 -37.74 -22.91
N LYS A 155 11.99 -37.27 -22.99
CA LYS A 155 12.47 -36.13 -22.18
C LYS A 155 11.65 -34.86 -22.43
N GLU A 156 11.31 -34.57 -23.67
CA GLU A 156 10.48 -33.39 -24.00
C GLU A 156 9.04 -33.53 -23.50
N ARG A 157 8.45 -34.74 -23.57
CA ARG A 157 7.14 -35.03 -22.97
C ARG A 157 7.16 -34.84 -21.45
N ALA A 158 8.20 -35.34 -20.77
CA ALA A 158 8.38 -35.16 -19.34
C ALA A 158 8.50 -33.67 -18.97
N ARG A 159 9.31 -32.90 -19.70
CA ARG A 159 9.46 -31.45 -19.51
C ARG A 159 8.13 -30.71 -19.66
N LYS A 160 7.33 -31.03 -20.69
CA LYS A 160 5.99 -30.44 -20.90
C LYS A 160 5.02 -30.81 -19.79
N SER A 161 5.06 -32.06 -19.31
CA SER A 161 4.25 -32.53 -18.17
C SER A 161 4.60 -31.74 -16.89
N GLU A 162 5.89 -31.61 -16.60
CA GLU A 162 6.38 -30.86 -15.43
C GLU A 162 5.98 -29.38 -15.49
N MET A 163 6.07 -28.75 -16.67
CA MET A 163 5.61 -27.37 -16.88
C MET A 163 4.12 -27.22 -16.59
N ARG A 164 3.28 -28.13 -17.10
CA ARG A 164 1.83 -28.13 -16.84
C ARG A 164 1.51 -28.36 -15.36
N ALA A 165 2.25 -29.24 -14.69
CA ALA A 165 2.10 -29.49 -13.26
C ALA A 165 2.45 -28.24 -12.42
N LYS A 166 3.56 -27.56 -12.75
CA LYS A 166 3.96 -26.29 -12.12
C LYS A 166 2.94 -25.19 -12.35
N GLU A 167 2.34 -25.11 -13.53
CA GLU A 167 1.30 -24.12 -13.85
C GLU A 167 0.00 -24.39 -13.07
N ARG A 168 -0.41 -25.65 -12.96
CA ARG A 168 -1.55 -26.07 -12.10
C ARG A 168 -1.32 -25.69 -10.64
N LEU A 169 -0.12 -25.95 -10.10
CA LEU A 169 0.25 -25.56 -8.73
C LEU A 169 0.17 -24.03 -8.52
N ARG A 170 0.69 -23.24 -9.47
CA ARG A 170 0.57 -21.76 -9.43
C ARG A 170 -0.87 -21.28 -9.42
N HIS A 171 -1.77 -21.92 -10.18
CA HIS A 171 -3.19 -21.58 -10.18
C HIS A 171 -3.86 -21.89 -8.83
N ILE A 172 -3.54 -23.03 -8.22
CA ILE A 172 -4.03 -23.43 -6.90
C ILE A 172 -3.54 -22.45 -5.82
N GLU A 173 -2.26 -22.06 -5.84
CA GLU A 173 -1.71 -21.05 -4.92
C GLU A 173 -2.37 -19.67 -5.05
N ARG A 174 -2.72 -19.26 -6.27
CA ARG A 174 -3.46 -18.01 -6.52
C ARG A 174 -4.92 -18.08 -6.06
N GLY A 175 -5.51 -19.27 -6.04
CA GLY A 175 -6.89 -19.54 -5.62
C GLY A 175 -7.08 -19.67 -4.11
N LYS A 176 -6.03 -19.92 -3.32
CA LYS A 176 -6.14 -19.94 -1.86
C LYS A 176 -6.53 -18.55 -1.34
N PRO A 177 -7.63 -18.41 -0.56
CA PRO A 177 -7.97 -17.13 0.03
C PRO A 177 -6.86 -16.72 1.00
N LYS A 178 -6.10 -15.68 0.63
CA LYS A 178 -5.09 -15.08 1.53
C LYS A 178 -5.80 -14.70 2.83
N GLY A 179 -5.44 -15.34 3.96
CA GLY A 179 -6.04 -15.09 5.28
C GLY A 179 -6.10 -13.62 5.69
N GLY A 180 -5.25 -12.77 5.09
CA GLY A 180 -5.30 -11.32 5.25
C GLY A 180 -6.64 -10.66 4.87
N LYS A 181 -7.45 -11.25 3.97
CA LYS A 181 -8.79 -10.70 3.64
C LYS A 181 -9.78 -10.86 4.81
N LYS A 182 -9.73 -12.00 5.50
CA LYS A 182 -10.59 -12.28 6.67
C LYS A 182 -10.23 -11.34 7.82
N LEU A 183 -8.94 -11.29 8.17
CA LEU A 183 -8.43 -10.41 9.22
C LEU A 183 -8.70 -8.92 8.92
N ALA A 184 -8.60 -8.50 7.65
CA ALA A 184 -8.93 -7.14 7.26
C ALA A 184 -10.41 -6.79 7.47
N LYS A 185 -11.31 -7.75 7.23
CA LYS A 185 -12.76 -7.61 7.47
C LYS A 185 -13.04 -7.55 8.97
N GLU A 186 -12.45 -8.44 9.75
CA GLU A 186 -12.57 -8.45 11.22
C GLU A 186 -12.08 -7.13 11.83
N ARG A 187 -10.89 -6.67 11.46
CA ARG A 187 -10.35 -5.36 11.89
C ARG A 187 -11.25 -4.19 11.50
N LYS A 188 -11.90 -4.25 10.34
CA LYS A 188 -12.85 -3.20 9.92
C LYS A 188 -14.09 -3.21 10.80
N LEU A 189 -14.65 -4.39 11.06
CA LEU A 189 -15.85 -4.53 11.91
C LEU A 189 -15.55 -4.12 13.36
N ALA A 190 -14.38 -4.47 13.89
CA ALA A 190 -13.95 -4.05 15.22
C ALA A 190 -13.89 -2.52 15.35
N VAL A 191 -13.22 -1.84 14.40
CA VAL A 191 -13.15 -0.37 14.39
C VAL A 191 -14.53 0.27 14.24
N VAL A 192 -15.39 -0.28 13.39
CA VAL A 192 -16.78 0.22 13.23
C VAL A 192 -17.50 0.10 14.57
N SER A 193 -17.52 -1.09 15.17
CA SER A 193 -18.20 -1.36 16.43
C SER A 193 -17.68 -0.49 17.57
N PHE A 194 -16.37 -0.31 17.67
CA PHE A 194 -15.75 0.55 18.68
C PHE A 194 -16.16 2.01 18.51
N LEU A 195 -16.04 2.56 17.29
CA LEU A 195 -16.34 3.97 17.04
C LEU A 195 -17.84 4.28 17.11
N THR A 196 -18.73 3.31 16.88
CA THR A 196 -20.19 3.51 16.97
C THR A 196 -20.75 3.44 18.39
N ARG A 197 -19.93 3.17 19.41
CA ARG A 197 -20.37 3.26 20.82
C ARG A 197 -20.62 4.72 21.19
N ASP A 198 -21.64 4.97 22.02
CA ASP A 198 -22.04 6.32 22.41
C ASP A 198 -20.94 7.06 23.20
N GLU A 199 -20.09 6.32 23.92
CA GLU A 199 -18.90 6.85 24.60
C GLU A 199 -17.86 7.45 23.63
N ASN A 200 -17.72 6.86 22.43
CA ASN A 200 -16.69 7.20 21.45
C ASN A 200 -17.21 8.14 20.36
N SER A 201 -18.50 8.06 20.03
CA SER A 201 -19.17 9.01 19.15
C SER A 201 -20.63 9.20 19.52
N ARG A 202 -21.15 10.41 19.39
CA ARG A 202 -22.57 10.73 19.58
C ARG A 202 -23.34 10.85 18.27
N LEU A 203 -24.60 10.46 18.26
CA LEU A 203 -25.51 10.71 17.15
C LEU A 203 -25.92 12.18 17.12
N LEU A 204 -26.13 12.72 15.91
CA LEU A 204 -26.77 14.03 15.76
C LEU A 204 -28.29 13.87 15.68
N PRO A 205 -29.08 14.73 16.35
CA PRO A 205 -30.55 14.64 16.37
C PRO A 205 -31.22 15.06 15.05
N GLY A 206 -30.55 15.84 14.20
CA GLY A 206 -31.21 16.47 13.06
C GLY A 206 -31.59 15.48 11.95
N LYS A 207 -32.84 15.57 11.45
CA LYS A 207 -33.29 14.79 10.27
C LYS A 207 -32.42 15.01 9.02
N LYS A 208 -31.79 16.18 8.92
CA LYS A 208 -30.88 16.55 7.83
C LYS A 208 -29.42 16.18 8.12
N ASP A 209 -29.09 15.77 9.34
CA ASP A 209 -27.73 15.36 9.74
C ASP A 209 -27.44 13.92 9.29
N THR A 210 -27.54 13.70 7.99
CA THR A 210 -27.27 12.41 7.36
C THR A 210 -26.09 12.55 6.41
N ILE A 211 -25.29 11.49 6.28
CA ILE A 211 -24.22 11.42 5.31
C ILE A 211 -24.53 10.28 4.34
N THR A 212 -24.47 10.57 3.04
CA THR A 212 -24.66 9.57 1.99
C THR A 212 -23.34 9.28 1.31
N LYS A 213 -22.95 8.00 1.25
CA LYS A 213 -21.80 7.54 0.48
C LYS A 213 -22.12 6.20 -0.17
N ASN A 214 -21.77 6.05 -1.44
CA ASN A 214 -22.03 4.82 -2.21
C ASN A 214 -23.52 4.37 -2.17
N LYS A 215 -24.46 5.33 -2.26
CA LYS A 215 -25.91 5.10 -2.15
C LYS A 215 -26.40 4.58 -0.78
N ILE A 216 -25.54 4.53 0.22
CA ILE A 216 -25.91 4.21 1.60
C ILE A 216 -26.02 5.52 2.37
N LYS A 217 -27.21 5.79 2.90
CA LYS A 217 -27.53 6.97 3.72
C LYS A 217 -27.57 6.56 5.18
N GLU A 218 -26.75 7.20 6.00
CA GLU A 218 -26.62 6.91 7.43
C GLU A 218 -26.77 8.19 8.23
N GLN A 219 -27.28 8.08 9.47
CA GLN A 219 -27.30 9.20 10.41
C GLN A 219 -25.86 9.56 10.80
N ARG A 220 -25.54 10.85 10.78
CA ARG A 220 -24.20 11.34 11.09
C ARG A 220 -23.92 11.16 12.58
N ARG A 221 -22.74 10.63 12.88
CA ARG A 221 -22.15 10.55 14.22
C ARG A 221 -20.94 11.47 14.30
N ILE A 222 -20.70 12.01 15.49
CA ILE A 222 -19.59 12.89 15.79
C ILE A 222 -18.73 12.26 16.88
N LEU A 223 -17.42 12.24 16.67
CA LEU A 223 -16.47 11.75 17.67
C LEU A 223 -16.48 12.62 18.93
N THR A 224 -16.52 11.97 20.10
CA THR A 224 -16.48 12.66 21.39
C THR A 224 -15.05 13.10 21.74
N LYS A 225 -14.06 12.34 21.31
CA LYS A 225 -12.62 12.56 21.54
C LYS A 225 -11.87 12.65 20.20
N PRO A 226 -10.67 13.25 20.16
CA PRO A 226 -9.86 13.22 18.94
C PRO A 226 -9.52 11.77 18.56
N LEU A 227 -9.47 11.52 17.25
CA LEU A 227 -9.27 10.17 16.73
C LEU A 227 -7.95 9.52 17.18
N THR A 228 -6.96 10.34 17.54
CA THR A 228 -5.67 9.92 18.09
C THR A 228 -5.81 9.26 19.46
N GLU A 229 -6.63 9.81 20.35
CA GLU A 229 -6.90 9.23 21.67
C GLU A 229 -7.75 7.97 21.56
N LEU A 230 -8.77 8.01 20.70
CA LEU A 230 -9.62 6.86 20.42
C LEU A 230 -8.84 5.67 19.85
N HIS A 231 -7.78 5.92 19.09
CA HIS A 231 -6.89 4.87 18.58
C HIS A 231 -6.10 4.18 19.70
N VAL A 232 -5.63 4.95 20.70
CA VAL A 232 -4.95 4.38 21.87
C VAL A 232 -5.92 3.52 22.67
N LEU A 233 -7.15 4.01 22.88
CA LEU A 233 -8.20 3.27 23.58
C LEU A 233 -8.59 1.97 22.84
N ASP A 234 -8.83 2.02 21.53
CA ASP A 234 -9.14 0.84 20.71
C ASP A 234 -8.06 -0.24 20.84
N ASN A 235 -6.79 0.15 20.72
CA ASN A 235 -5.68 -0.79 20.89
C ASN A 235 -5.50 -1.29 22.34
N SER A 236 -6.02 -0.57 23.35
CA SER A 236 -5.96 -1.02 24.75
C SER A 236 -7.03 -2.06 25.08
N GLU A 237 -8.21 -1.96 24.45
CA GLU A 237 -9.34 -2.86 24.67
C GLU A 237 -9.30 -4.10 23.77
N MET A 238 -8.72 -3.98 22.59
CA MET A 238 -8.76 -5.03 21.56
C MET A 238 -7.66 -6.07 21.74
N LYS A 239 -7.89 -7.27 21.20
CA LYS A 239 -6.87 -8.33 21.13
C LYS A 239 -5.67 -7.85 20.29
N LYS A 240 -4.44 -8.21 20.70
CA LYS A 240 -3.19 -7.89 19.96
C LYS A 240 -3.23 -8.22 18.46
N SER A 241 -3.95 -9.27 18.05
CA SER A 241 -4.12 -9.66 16.64
C SER A 241 -4.91 -8.64 15.80
N LEU A 242 -5.77 -7.85 16.45
CA LEU A 242 -6.59 -6.81 15.85
C LEU A 242 -5.94 -5.42 15.90
N HIS A 243 -4.82 -5.24 16.62
CA HIS A 243 -4.15 -3.95 16.71
C HIS A 243 -3.87 -3.34 15.34
N LEU A 244 -4.09 -2.03 15.27
CA LEU A 244 -3.89 -1.23 14.08
C LEU A 244 -2.89 -0.13 14.38
N SER A 245 -2.14 0.28 13.35
CA SER A 245 -1.50 1.59 13.38
C SER A 245 -2.55 2.69 13.23
N TYR A 246 -2.26 3.90 13.71
CA TYR A 246 -3.17 5.04 13.61
C TYR A 246 -3.69 5.24 12.17
N ARG A 247 -2.79 5.18 11.17
CA ARG A 247 -3.16 5.29 9.75
C ARG A 247 -4.15 4.21 9.30
N GLN A 248 -3.98 2.98 9.80
CA GLN A 248 -4.85 1.86 9.48
C GLN A 248 -6.22 1.97 10.15
N PHE A 249 -6.25 2.50 11.38
CA PHE A 249 -7.45 2.81 12.15
C PHE A 249 -8.26 3.92 11.47
N ALA A 250 -7.63 5.07 11.21
CA ALA A 250 -8.27 6.21 10.56
C ALA A 250 -8.88 5.87 9.19
N ARG A 251 -8.20 5.03 8.39
CA ARG A 251 -8.73 4.58 7.09
C ARG A 251 -9.95 3.66 7.22
N ARG A 252 -10.12 2.98 8.34
CA ARG A 252 -11.24 2.06 8.61
C ARG A 252 -12.41 2.74 9.32
N ARG A 253 -12.27 4.00 9.72
CA ARG A 253 -13.36 4.83 10.26
C ARG A 253 -14.59 4.79 9.33
N PRO A 254 -15.78 4.49 9.85
CA PRO A 254 -17.02 4.58 9.08
C PRO A 254 -17.20 5.99 8.52
N PHE A 255 -17.75 6.12 7.31
CA PHE A 255 -17.87 7.43 6.65
C PHE A 255 -18.86 8.38 7.32
N TYR A 256 -19.83 7.83 8.08
CA TYR A 256 -20.83 8.58 8.82
C TYR A 256 -20.33 9.02 10.20
N VAL A 257 -19.16 8.55 10.65
CA VAL A 257 -18.49 9.00 11.88
C VAL A 257 -17.48 10.09 11.51
N THR A 258 -17.72 11.31 12.00
CA THR A 258 -16.96 12.52 11.62
C THR A 258 -16.39 13.24 12.83
N GLU A 259 -15.37 14.06 12.61
CA GLU A 259 -14.89 14.97 13.65
C GLU A 259 -15.91 16.10 13.90
N PRO A 260 -15.96 16.63 15.15
CA PRO A 260 -16.78 17.80 15.47
C PRO A 260 -16.39 19.01 14.61
N LYS A 261 -17.39 19.71 14.09
CA LYS A 261 -17.25 21.01 13.42
C LYS A 261 -17.80 22.11 14.32
N ALA A 262 -17.51 23.38 14.01
CA ALA A 262 -18.03 24.53 14.77
C ALA A 262 -19.57 24.57 14.87
N LYS A 263 -20.29 24.06 13.86
CA LYS A 263 -21.75 23.96 13.88
C LYS A 263 -22.28 22.86 14.82
N ASP A 264 -21.42 21.96 15.26
CA ASP A 264 -21.78 20.81 16.08
C ASP A 264 -21.62 21.11 17.58
N ARG A 265 -21.37 22.38 17.96
CA ARG A 265 -21.23 22.81 19.35
C ARG A 265 -22.48 22.49 20.16
N ASP A 266 -22.29 22.15 21.43
CA ASP A 266 -23.37 21.95 22.41
C ASP A 266 -23.90 23.28 22.96
N THR A 267 -23.97 24.30 22.12
CA THR A 267 -24.52 25.62 22.44
C THR A 267 -25.38 26.05 21.27
N CYS A 268 -26.61 26.48 21.54
CA CYS A 268 -27.46 27.02 20.49
C CYS A 268 -26.92 28.39 20.04
N ALA A 269 -26.53 28.50 18.77
CA ALA A 269 -26.08 29.75 18.14
C ALA A 269 -27.21 30.36 17.29
N CYS A 270 -28.46 30.22 17.73
CA CYS A 270 -29.59 30.79 17.00
C CYS A 270 -29.65 32.30 17.19
N ARG A 271 -30.43 32.94 16.32
CA ARG A 271 -30.70 34.38 16.41
C ARG A 271 -31.31 34.77 17.76
N ASP A 272 -32.15 33.90 18.33
CA ASP A 272 -32.91 34.23 19.52
C ASP A 272 -31.99 34.25 20.76
N HIS A 273 -31.06 33.29 20.88
CA HIS A 273 -29.96 33.34 21.86
C HIS A 273 -29.07 34.57 21.67
N GLU A 274 -28.67 34.86 20.43
CA GLU A 274 -27.79 36.00 20.15
C GLU A 274 -28.48 37.34 20.47
N ASN A 275 -29.76 37.48 20.15
CA ASN A 275 -30.53 38.68 20.46
C ASN A 275 -30.70 38.87 21.98
N VAL A 276 -31.04 37.81 22.72
CA VAL A 276 -31.10 37.89 24.20
C VAL A 276 -29.72 38.22 24.78
N HIS A 277 -28.66 37.64 24.24
CA HIS A 277 -27.29 37.96 24.64
C HIS A 277 -26.94 39.44 24.40
N LEU A 278 -27.32 40.02 23.25
CA LEU A 278 -27.10 41.44 22.98
C LEU A 278 -27.86 42.35 23.96
N LEU A 279 -29.12 42.00 24.28
CA LEU A 279 -29.92 42.73 25.27
C LEU A 279 -29.32 42.60 26.68
N ALA A 280 -28.96 41.39 27.10
CA ALA A 280 -28.33 41.12 28.39
C ALA A 280 -27.01 41.89 28.55
N ASN A 281 -26.17 41.93 27.52
CA ASN A 281 -24.93 42.71 27.55
C ASN A 281 -25.19 44.21 27.70
N LYS A 282 -26.23 44.74 27.02
CA LYS A 282 -26.57 46.15 27.14
C LYS A 282 -27.06 46.48 28.56
N LEU A 283 -27.96 45.68 29.10
CA LEU A 283 -28.48 45.83 30.47
C LEU A 283 -27.37 45.68 31.52
N TYR A 284 -26.48 44.69 31.36
CA TYR A 284 -25.30 44.51 32.21
C TYR A 284 -24.36 45.72 32.15
N SER A 285 -24.09 46.26 30.96
CA SER A 285 -23.24 47.46 30.80
C SER A 285 -23.80 48.71 31.47
N ARG A 286 -25.12 48.75 31.68
CA ARG A 286 -25.82 49.83 32.40
C ARG A 286 -25.97 49.54 33.90
N GLY A 287 -25.41 48.43 34.39
CA GLY A 287 -25.50 48.02 35.80
C GLY A 287 -26.86 47.48 36.21
N LEU A 288 -27.75 47.19 35.25
CA LEU A 288 -29.11 46.72 35.52
C LEU A 288 -29.19 45.21 35.73
N LEU A 289 -28.20 44.45 35.26
CA LEU A 289 -28.09 43.01 35.47
C LEU A 289 -26.79 42.66 36.19
N LYS A 290 -26.85 41.64 37.06
CA LYS A 290 -25.68 41.09 37.76
C LYS A 290 -24.83 40.17 36.87
N THR A 291 -25.44 39.57 35.84
CA THR A 291 -24.80 38.54 35.01
C THR A 291 -25.20 38.69 33.55
N LYS A 292 -24.30 38.35 32.63
CA LYS A 292 -24.58 38.24 31.18
C LYS A 292 -24.85 36.80 30.71
N SER A 293 -24.68 35.82 31.61
CA SER A 293 -24.80 34.40 31.31
C SER A 293 -26.26 34.02 31.15
N ILE A 294 -26.67 33.62 29.94
CA ILE A 294 -28.05 33.21 29.66
C ILE A 294 -28.51 32.07 30.59
N SER A 295 -27.63 31.10 30.88
CA SER A 295 -27.97 29.99 31.77
C SER A 295 -28.31 30.47 33.19
N GLU A 296 -27.58 31.46 33.70
CA GLU A 296 -27.85 32.06 35.03
C GLU A 296 -29.14 32.89 34.99
N LEU A 297 -29.34 33.67 33.92
CA LEU A 297 -30.56 34.45 33.71
C LEU A 297 -31.81 33.56 33.67
N LEU A 298 -31.72 32.38 33.05
CA LEU A 298 -32.82 31.42 33.03
C LEU A 298 -33.09 30.83 34.41
N VAL A 299 -32.05 30.45 35.16
CA VAL A 299 -32.21 29.92 36.54
C VAL A 299 -32.87 30.93 37.47
N MET A 300 -32.71 32.24 37.22
CA MET A 300 -33.40 33.26 38.02
C MET A 300 -34.92 33.28 37.81
N ILE A 301 -35.42 32.83 36.65
CA ILE A 301 -36.85 32.85 36.33
C ILE A 301 -37.51 31.47 36.41
N VAL A 302 -36.76 30.39 36.63
CA VAL A 302 -37.31 29.03 36.72
C VAL A 302 -36.84 28.27 37.96
N CYS A 303 -37.76 27.48 38.52
CA CYS A 303 -37.46 26.55 39.62
C CYS A 303 -36.45 25.46 39.24
N ASP A 304 -36.68 24.83 38.10
CA ASP A 304 -35.89 23.72 37.59
C ASP A 304 -35.77 23.82 36.07
N PRO A 305 -34.57 24.11 35.53
CA PRO A 305 -34.33 24.18 34.09
C PRO A 305 -34.55 22.87 33.33
N LYS A 306 -34.61 21.72 34.03
CA LYS A 306 -34.91 20.41 33.45
C LYS A 306 -36.39 20.07 33.45
N ASN A 307 -37.21 20.85 34.13
CA ASN A 307 -38.65 20.63 34.18
C ASN A 307 -39.32 21.42 33.04
N LYS A 308 -40.10 20.71 32.22
CA LYS A 308 -40.85 21.29 31.11
C LYS A 308 -41.80 22.39 31.57
N ASP A 309 -42.55 22.16 32.65
CA ASP A 309 -43.56 23.10 33.14
C ASP A 309 -42.94 24.39 33.70
N CYS A 310 -41.76 24.31 34.32
CA CYS A 310 -41.02 25.51 34.74
C CYS A 310 -40.57 26.32 33.50
N MET A 311 -39.98 25.66 32.49
CA MET A 311 -39.46 26.32 31.27
C MET A 311 -40.56 26.80 30.30
N ASP A 312 -41.73 26.17 30.30
CA ASP A 312 -42.95 26.60 29.60
C ASP A 312 -43.73 27.68 30.37
N ARG A 313 -43.24 28.09 31.55
CA ARG A 313 -43.82 29.16 32.41
C ARG A 313 -45.24 28.86 32.90
N VAL A 314 -45.62 27.59 32.97
CA VAL A 314 -46.92 27.12 33.50
C VAL A 314 -46.83 26.59 34.93
N CYS A 315 -45.62 26.50 35.49
CA CYS A 315 -45.40 26.04 36.85
C CYS A 315 -45.94 27.04 37.89
N ALA A 316 -46.82 26.58 38.77
CA ALA A 316 -47.43 27.38 39.84
C ALA A 316 -46.42 28.04 40.82
N LYS A 317 -45.16 27.57 40.86
CA LYS A 317 -44.13 28.11 41.77
C LYS A 317 -43.34 29.28 41.17
N CYS A 318 -43.09 29.27 39.86
CA CYS A 318 -42.18 30.23 39.22
C CYS A 318 -42.79 30.97 38.02
N CYS A 319 -44.07 30.75 37.69
CA CYS A 319 -44.71 31.39 36.54
C CYS A 319 -44.73 32.92 36.61
N PHE A 320 -44.62 33.50 37.80
CA PHE A 320 -44.56 34.94 38.02
C PHE A 320 -43.15 35.45 38.38
N GLU A 321 -42.14 34.56 38.41
CA GLU A 321 -40.78 34.95 38.74
C GLU A 321 -40.17 35.72 37.56
N GLU A 322 -39.68 36.93 37.81
CA GLU A 322 -39.07 37.79 36.80
C GLU A 322 -37.68 38.22 37.24
N VAL A 323 -36.86 38.67 36.29
CA VAL A 323 -35.54 39.21 36.63
C VAL A 323 -35.73 40.56 37.32
N GLU A 324 -35.27 40.66 38.57
CA GLU A 324 -35.29 41.92 39.30
C GLU A 324 -34.28 42.92 38.72
N PHE A 325 -34.73 44.16 38.53
CA PHE A 325 -33.89 45.27 38.09
C PHE A 325 -33.80 46.34 39.18
N PRO A 326 -32.64 47.00 39.35
CA PRO A 326 -32.52 48.14 40.26
C PRO A 326 -33.48 49.28 39.87
N GLU A 327 -34.04 49.97 40.87
CA GLU A 327 -34.80 51.20 40.65
C GLU A 327 -33.91 52.23 39.96
N THR A 328 -34.25 52.56 38.72
CA THR A 328 -33.52 53.49 37.86
C THR A 328 -34.51 54.38 37.10
N GLU A 329 -34.04 55.51 36.58
CA GLU A 329 -34.83 56.40 35.73
C GLU A 329 -35.26 55.66 34.45
N SER A 330 -36.45 55.06 34.49
CA SER A 330 -37.01 54.23 33.43
C SER A 330 -37.21 54.97 32.11
N SER A 331 -37.22 56.30 32.15
CA SER A 331 -37.45 57.21 31.01
C SER A 331 -36.18 57.58 30.25
N SER A 332 -34.98 57.20 30.72
CA SER A 332 -33.75 57.55 30.01
C SER A 332 -33.69 56.85 28.64
N GLU A 333 -33.20 57.58 27.63
CA GLU A 333 -33.01 57.02 26.29
C GLU A 333 -31.84 56.03 26.26
N VAL A 334 -32.03 54.96 25.49
CA VAL A 334 -31.05 53.90 25.29
C VAL A 334 -31.12 53.36 23.88
N THR A 335 -29.96 52.96 23.38
CA THR A 335 -29.82 52.29 22.09
C THR A 335 -29.35 50.86 22.31
N TRP A 336 -29.95 49.92 21.58
CA TRP A 336 -29.60 48.51 21.63
C TRP A 336 -29.60 47.89 20.24
N GLU A 337 -28.97 46.72 20.11
CA GLU A 337 -28.78 46.06 18.84
C GLU A 337 -29.50 44.72 18.81
N GLN A 338 -30.10 44.38 17.66
CA GLN A 338 -30.66 43.04 17.43
C GLN A 338 -30.44 42.59 15.99
N TRP A 339 -30.30 41.29 15.80
CA TRP A 339 -30.30 40.68 14.49
C TRP A 339 -31.72 40.54 13.94
N LYS A 340 -31.95 41.06 12.74
CA LYS A 340 -33.22 40.93 12.01
C LYS A 340 -32.98 40.38 10.60
N ARG A 341 -33.97 39.62 10.09
CA ARG A 341 -34.00 39.23 8.68
C ARG A 341 -34.54 40.41 7.87
N VAL A 342 -33.74 40.89 6.92
CA VAL A 342 -34.10 41.95 5.99
C VAL A 342 -34.05 41.37 4.59
N THR A 343 -35.14 41.51 3.84
CA THR A 343 -35.17 41.11 2.43
C THR A 343 -34.51 42.19 1.60
N SER A 344 -33.46 41.84 0.87
CA SER A 344 -32.80 42.72 -0.10
C SER A 344 -33.09 42.22 -1.51
N THR A 345 -33.47 43.12 -2.41
CA THR A 345 -33.65 42.86 -3.84
C THR A 345 -32.38 43.25 -4.59
N ASN A 346 -31.85 42.32 -5.39
CA ASN A 346 -30.80 42.63 -6.35
C ASN A 346 -31.38 42.37 -7.76
N GLY A 347 -32.03 43.39 -8.33
CA GLY A 347 -32.68 43.34 -9.65
C GLY A 347 -33.94 42.46 -9.71
N GLU A 348 -33.76 41.14 -9.74
CA GLU A 348 -34.84 40.16 -10.01
C GLU A 348 -35.00 39.08 -8.92
N ARG A 349 -34.03 38.93 -8.00
CA ARG A 349 -34.10 37.91 -6.93
C ARG A 349 -34.12 38.57 -5.56
N MET A 350 -35.10 38.16 -4.75
CA MET A 350 -35.19 38.50 -3.33
C MET A 350 -34.31 37.56 -2.52
N PHE A 351 -33.37 38.13 -1.75
CA PHE A 351 -32.51 37.38 -0.84
C PHE A 351 -32.77 37.86 0.60
N GLY A 352 -32.97 36.92 1.51
CA GLY A 352 -33.09 37.22 2.94
C GLY A 352 -31.71 37.34 3.58
N ASN A 353 -31.31 38.57 3.91
CA ASN A 353 -30.06 38.85 4.61
C ASN A 353 -30.30 38.98 6.11
N MET A 354 -29.34 38.55 6.92
CA MET A 354 -29.33 38.80 8.36
C MET A 354 -28.51 40.06 8.62
N VAL A 355 -29.15 41.09 9.19
CA VAL A 355 -28.50 42.39 9.47
C VAL A 355 -28.68 42.71 10.94
N LYS A 356 -27.61 43.21 11.56
CA LYS A 356 -27.66 43.75 12.93
C LYS A 356 -28.18 45.18 12.85
N GLN A 357 -29.37 45.41 13.40
CA GLN A 357 -30.04 46.71 13.41
C GLN A 357 -29.90 47.35 14.79
N ILE A 358 -29.74 48.67 14.80
CA ILE A 358 -29.73 49.49 16.00
C ILE A 358 -31.15 50.03 16.21
N TYR A 359 -31.65 49.90 17.42
CA TYR A 359 -32.93 50.41 17.89
C TYR A 359 -32.68 51.48 18.95
N ASN A 360 -33.55 52.48 18.98
CA ASN A 360 -33.56 53.54 19.98
C ASN A 360 -34.90 53.46 20.73
N GLY A 361 -34.87 53.69 22.04
CA GLY A 361 -36.06 53.64 22.89
C GLY A 361 -35.71 53.98 24.33
N THR A 362 -36.60 53.65 25.26
CA THR A 362 -36.38 53.89 26.70
C THR A 362 -35.78 52.68 27.40
N ILE A 363 -35.17 52.89 28.59
CA ILE A 363 -34.70 51.77 29.43
C ILE A 363 -35.84 50.81 29.77
N LYS A 364 -37.05 51.34 30.03
CA LYS A 364 -38.24 50.53 30.27
C LYS A 364 -38.57 49.59 29.10
N GLU A 365 -38.60 50.12 27.88
CA GLU A 365 -38.84 49.31 26.67
C GLU A 365 -37.77 48.22 26.49
N LEU A 366 -36.51 48.53 26.81
CA LEU A 366 -35.42 47.56 26.77
C LEU A 366 -35.61 46.41 27.78
N MET A 367 -36.04 46.75 29.01
CA MET A 367 -36.30 45.76 30.08
C MET A 367 -37.49 44.86 29.72
N GLU A 368 -38.62 45.43 29.31
CA GLU A 368 -39.81 44.68 28.90
C GLU A 368 -39.51 43.73 27.72
N LEU A 369 -38.76 44.23 26.73
CA LEU A 369 -38.34 43.44 25.59
C LEU A 369 -37.39 42.30 25.99
N PHE A 370 -36.48 42.54 26.93
CA PHE A 370 -35.60 41.50 27.45
C PHE A 370 -36.39 40.42 28.18
N SER A 371 -37.30 40.78 29.10
CA SER A 371 -38.14 39.81 29.83
C SER A 371 -38.93 38.94 28.86
N GLN A 372 -39.64 39.56 27.90
CA GLN A 372 -40.40 38.82 26.88
C GLN A 372 -39.53 37.85 26.07
N LYS A 373 -38.33 38.28 25.67
CA LYS A 373 -37.42 37.43 24.89
C LYS A 373 -36.82 36.32 25.75
N LEU A 374 -36.53 36.57 27.02
CA LEU A 374 -36.00 35.58 27.94
C LEU A 374 -37.00 34.44 28.19
N GLU A 375 -38.29 34.76 28.35
CA GLU A 375 -39.35 33.74 28.47
C GLU A 375 -39.45 32.86 27.22
N SER A 376 -39.46 33.48 26.03
CA SER A 376 -39.47 32.74 24.77
C SER A 376 -38.21 31.86 24.61
N LEU A 377 -37.09 32.31 25.17
CA LEU A 377 -35.81 31.61 25.13
C LEU A 377 -35.79 30.41 26.08
N ALA A 378 -36.50 30.47 27.22
CA ALA A 378 -36.62 29.34 28.14
C ALA A 378 -37.21 28.11 27.44
N ILE A 379 -38.36 28.28 26.76
CA ILE A 379 -39.01 27.24 25.96
C ILE A 379 -38.06 26.70 24.89
N HIS A 380 -37.37 27.60 24.18
CA HIS A 380 -36.43 27.21 23.12
C HIS A 380 -35.24 26.40 23.68
N GLN A 381 -34.66 26.84 24.80
CA GLN A 381 -33.54 26.19 25.46
C GLN A 381 -33.93 24.81 25.99
N PHE A 382 -35.11 24.67 26.59
CA PHE A 382 -35.63 23.39 27.05
C PHE A 382 -35.81 22.41 25.88
N ASN A 383 -36.47 22.84 24.81
CA ASN A 383 -36.65 22.01 23.62
C ASN A 383 -35.32 21.57 23.00
N TRP A 384 -34.35 22.48 22.94
CA TRP A 384 -33.02 22.16 22.43
C TRP A 384 -32.28 21.15 23.31
N LEU A 385 -32.30 21.34 24.64
CA LEU A 385 -31.70 20.41 25.60
C LEU A 385 -32.39 19.04 25.61
N HIS A 386 -33.72 19.02 25.62
CA HIS A 386 -34.51 17.79 25.61
C HIS A 386 -34.29 17.01 24.31
N GLN A 387 -34.28 17.67 23.16
CA GLN A 387 -33.91 17.03 21.90
C GLN A 387 -32.47 16.51 21.94
N ALA A 388 -31.54 17.29 22.48
CA ALA A 388 -30.17 16.84 22.61
C ALA A 388 -30.09 15.59 23.50
N GLU A 389 -30.82 15.51 24.60
CA GLU A 389 -30.82 14.36 25.51
C GLU A 389 -31.51 13.12 24.94
N GLN A 390 -32.68 13.25 24.31
CA GLN A 390 -33.41 12.11 23.73
C GLN A 390 -32.70 11.43 22.56
N PHE A 391 -31.81 12.15 21.89
CA PHE A 391 -31.06 11.67 20.72
C PHE A 391 -29.54 11.55 20.96
N ARG A 392 -29.06 11.89 22.16
CA ARG A 392 -27.72 11.55 22.66
C ARG A 392 -27.76 10.17 23.29
#